data_AF-A0A1Q7XYM3-F1
#
_entry.id   AF-A0A1Q7XYM3-F1
#
_cell.length_a   1.000
_cell.length_b   1.000
_cell.length_c   1.000
_cell.angle_alpha   90.00
_cell.angle_beta   90.00
_cell.angle_gamma   90.00
#
_symmetry.space_group_name_H-M   'P 1'
#
loop_
_entity.id
_entity.type
_entity.pdbx_description
1 polymer ?
#
loop_
_entity_poly.entity_id
_entity_poly.type
_entity_poly.pdbx_seq_one_letter_code
_entity_poly.pdbx_strand_id
1 'polypeptide(L)' 'MTIHGVSKRITVPARVIGVRVMPGMGDFAGFEATFNIDRLEFGVLGSRWSGNTLAVDPMVVLHLIIGGVHE' A
#
# COMPACT_ATOMS: atom_id res chain seq x y z
N MET A 1 7.70 -1.58 -5.92
CA MET A 1 6.27 -1.45 -6.22
C MET A 1 6.10 -1.16 -7.70
N THR A 2 5.12 -1.80 -8.33
CA THR A 2 4.88 -1.66 -9.77
C THR A 2 3.43 -1.26 -9.98
N ILE A 3 3.21 -0.13 -10.65
CA ILE A 3 1.89 0.42 -10.97
C ILE A 3 1.93 0.85 -12.43
N HIS A 4 0.92 0.48 -13.22
CA HIS A 4 0.79 0.87 -14.64
C HIS A 4 2.08 0.59 -15.46
N GLY A 5 2.72 -0.56 -15.22
CA GLY A 5 3.95 -0.98 -15.91
C GLY A 5 5.23 -0.26 -15.47
N VAL A 6 5.13 0.77 -14.61
CA VAL A 6 6.28 1.50 -14.06
C VAL A 6 6.65 0.90 -12.70
N SER A 7 7.92 0.55 -12.55
CA SER A 7 8.47 -0.02 -11.30
C SER A 7 9.34 0.99 -10.58
N LYS A 8 9.06 1.20 -9.29
CA LYS A 8 9.84 2.06 -8.39
C LYS A 8 10.18 1.35 -7.10
N ARG A 9 11.35 1.65 -6.55
CA ARG A 9 11.73 1.23 -5.20
C ARG A 9 10.97 2.10 -4.19
N ILE A 10 10.35 1.47 -3.21
CA ILE A 10 9.67 2.16 -2.10
C ILE A 10 10.13 1.55 -0.78
N THR A 11 10.01 2.33 0.29
CA THR A 11 10.17 1.86 1.67
C THR A 11 8.79 1.74 2.30
N VAL A 12 8.45 0.55 2.80
CA VAL A 12 7.20 0.31 3.53
C VAL A 12 7.51 0.29 5.02
N PRO A 13 7.05 1.27 5.81
CA PRO A 13 7.33 1.34 7.25
C PRO A 13 6.37 0.41 8.02
N ALA A 14 6.54 -0.90 7.85
CA ALA A 14 5.70 -1.90 8.51
C ALA A 14 5.94 -1.90 10.04
N ARG A 15 4.84 -1.89 10.79
CA ARG A 15 4.81 -2.03 12.25
C ARG A 15 4.10 -3.33 12.60
N VAL A 16 4.67 -4.08 13.54
CA VAL A 16 4.01 -5.26 14.10
C VAL A 16 2.96 -4.80 15.10
N ILE A 17 1.69 -5.15 14.87
CA ILE A 17 0.59 -4.82 15.79
C ILE A 17 0.41 -5.87 16.88
N GLY A 18 0.88 -7.09 16.64
CA GLY A 18 0.88 -8.16 17.65
C GLY A 18 1.17 -9.53 17.06
N VAL A 19 1.60 -10.44 17.92
CA VAL A 19 1.72 -11.86 17.63
C VAL A 19 0.81 -12.61 18.59
N ARG A 20 -0.04 -13.49 18.06
CA ARG A 20 -0.98 -14.30 18.85
C ARG A 20 -0.90 -15.75 18.40
N VAL A 21 -0.62 -16.64 19.35
CA VAL A 21 -0.73 -18.08 19.13
C VAL A 21 -2.22 -18.44 19.03
N MET A 22 -2.62 -19.05 17.92
CA MET A 22 -3.98 -19.57 17.72
C MET A 22 -3.94 -21.10 17.84
N PRO A 23 -4.57 -21.71 18.87
CA PRO A 23 -4.58 -23.15 19.05
C PRO A 23 -5.13 -23.86 17.80
N GLY A 24 -4.34 -24.79 17.24
CA GLY A 24 -4.70 -25.56 16.04
C GLY A 24 -4.49 -24.85 14.70
N MET A 25 -4.00 -23.60 14.69
CA MET A 25 -3.79 -22.82 13.46
C MET A 25 -2.37 -22.27 13.33
N GLY A 26 -1.62 -22.11 14.43
CA GLY A 26 -0.23 -21.63 14.42
C GLY A 26 -0.09 -20.21 14.97
N ASP A 27 1.09 -19.61 14.77
CA ASP A 27 1.39 -18.27 15.25
C ASP A 27 0.90 -17.23 14.26
N PHE A 28 -0.07 -16.42 14.67
CA PHE A 28 -0.59 -15.31 13.89
C PHE A 28 0.21 -14.03 14.17
N ALA A 29 0.76 -13.40 13.13
CA ALA A 29 1.40 -12.09 13.21
C ALA A 29 0.61 -11.06 12.40
N GLY A 30 0.26 -9.95 13.06
CA GLY A 30 -0.37 -8.80 12.42
C GLY A 30 0.64 -7.70 12.13
N PHE A 31 0.50 -7.07 10.96
CA PHE A 31 1.30 -5.92 10.54
C PHE A 31 0.40 -4.80 10.03
N GLU A 32 0.78 -3.57 10.32
CA GLU A 32 0.19 -2.36 9.73
C GLU A 32 1.27 -1.52 9.06
N ALA A 33 0.92 -0.79 8.00
CA ALA A 33 1.76 0.26 7.45
C ALA A 33 0.89 1.39 6.91
N THR A 34 1.33 2.63 7.11
CA THR A 34 0.76 3.80 6.43
C THR A 34 1.91 4.56 5.77
N PHE A 35 1.79 4.81 4.47
CA PHE A 35 2.81 5.56 3.72
C PHE A 35 2.20 6.24 2.51
N ASN A 36 2.90 7.25 2.02
CA ASN A 36 2.45 8.04 0.89
C ASN A 36 3.25 7.68 -0.37
N ILE A 37 2.60 7.81 -1.51
CA ILE A 37 3.24 7.73 -2.83
C ILE A 37 2.79 8.92 -3.67
N ASP A 38 3.62 9.35 -4.61
CA ASP A 38 3.19 10.23 -5.69
C ASP A 38 2.76 9.38 -6.89
N ARG A 39 1.47 9.45 -7.25
CA ARG A 39 0.90 8.68 -8.37
C ARG A 39 1.48 9.08 -9.73
N LEU A 40 1.98 10.29 -9.87
CA LEU A 40 2.57 10.80 -11.10
C LEU A 40 3.89 10.09 -11.42
N GLU A 41 4.64 9.66 -10.38
CA GLU A 41 5.86 8.86 -10.57
C GLU A 41 5.62 7.50 -11.23
N PHE A 42 4.36 7.04 -11.22
CA PHE A 42 3.92 5.79 -11.84
C PHE A 42 3.15 6.02 -13.15
N GLY A 43 3.10 7.26 -13.66
CA GLY A 43 2.38 7.58 -14.89
C GLY A 43 0.85 7.55 -14.75
N VAL A 44 0.33 7.55 -13.52
CA VAL A 44 -1.11 7.59 -13.26
C VAL A 44 -1.56 9.04 -13.31
N LEU A 45 -2.01 9.49 -14.48
CA LEU A 45 -2.50 10.85 -14.70
C LEU A 45 -3.98 10.97 -14.30
N GLY A 46 -4.37 12.11 -13.74
CA GLY A 46 -5.73 12.34 -13.20
C GLY A 46 -6.77 12.68 -14.26
N SER A 47 -6.36 12.70 -15.53
CA SER A 47 -7.10 13.29 -16.64
C SER A 47 -7.02 12.34 -17.84
N ARG A 48 -7.92 11.35 -17.88
CA ARG A 48 -8.01 10.44 -19.03
C ARG A 48 -9.16 10.77 -19.99
N TRP A 49 -10.15 11.60 -19.62
CA TRP A 49 -11.25 12.01 -20.52
C TRP A 49 -12.14 13.14 -19.97
N SER A 50 -11.62 14.34 -19.73
CA SER A 50 -12.50 15.52 -19.64
C SER A 50 -11.71 16.72 -20.11
N GLY A 51 -12.32 17.60 -20.91
CA GLY A 51 -11.73 18.87 -21.37
C GLY A 51 -11.48 19.89 -20.25
N ASN A 52 -11.41 19.42 -19.01
CA ASN A 52 -11.16 20.19 -17.81
C ASN A 52 -10.21 19.38 -16.92
N THR A 53 -9.13 20.00 -16.47
CA THR A 53 -8.13 19.41 -15.58
C THR A 53 -8.78 19.08 -14.24
N LEU A 54 -9.14 17.81 -14.03
CA LEU A 54 -9.48 17.35 -12.68
C LEU A 54 -8.21 17.41 -11.83
N ALA A 55 -8.16 18.38 -10.92
CA ALA A 55 -7.09 18.55 -9.95
C ALA A 55 -7.21 17.49 -8.85
N VAL A 56 -6.93 16.23 -9.19
CA VAL A 56 -6.77 15.16 -8.21
C VAL A 56 -5.38 15.29 -7.60
N ASP A 57 -5.29 15.30 -6.28
CA ASP A 57 -4.01 15.36 -5.57
C ASP A 57 -3.05 14.25 -6.09
N PRO A 58 -1.80 14.58 -6.44
CA PRO A 58 -0.77 13.59 -6.75
C PRO A 58 -0.46 12.65 -5.58
N MET A 59 -0.59 13.13 -4.35
CA MET A 59 -0.28 12.37 -3.14
C MET A 59 -1.39 11.37 -2.81
N VAL A 60 -1.02 10.10 -2.75
CA VAL A 60 -1.90 9.00 -2.38
C VAL A 60 -1.40 8.39 -1.07
N VAL A 61 -2.29 8.36 -0.07
CA VAL A 61 -2.05 7.68 1.20
C VAL A 61 -2.47 6.22 1.05
N LEU A 62 -1.56 5.30 1.34
CA LEU A 62 -1.81 3.87 1.36
C LEU A 62 -1.85 3.39 2.82
N HIS A 63 -2.94 2.72 3.18
CA HIS A 63 -3.11 2.03 4.46
C HIS A 63 -3.09 0.53 4.21
N LEU A 64 -2.16 -0.18 4.85
CA LEU A 64 -1.97 -1.61 4.74
C LEU A 64 -2.20 -2.26 6.09
N ILE A 65 -3.05 -3.27 6.12
CA ILE A 65 -3.26 -4.15 7.28
C ILE A 65 -3.17 -5.58 6.76
N ILE A 66 -2.21 -6.35 7.26
CA ILE A 66 -1.96 -7.73 6.85
C ILE A 66 -1.86 -8.62 8.10
N GLY A 67 -2.44 -9.81 8.02
CA GLY A 67 -2.20 -10.90 8.96
C GLY A 67 -1.56 -12.08 8.24
N GLY A 68 -0.57 -12.70 8.87
CA GLY A 68 0.05 -13.95 8.41
C GLY A 68 -0.02 -15.00 9.51
N VAL A 69 -0.14 -16.26 9.11
CA VAL A 69 -0.04 -17.40 10.02
C VAL A 69 1.20 -18.19 9.63
N HIS A 70 2.01 -18.56 10.62
CA HIS A 70 3.11 -19.50 10.43
C HIS A 70 2.65 -20.91 10.83
N GLU A 71 2.62 -21.83 9.85
CA GLU A 71 2.41 -23.27 10.03
C GLU A 71 3.65 -23.98 10.57
#